data_AF-A0A9W9T2U1-F1
#
_entry.id   AF-A0A9W9T2U1-F1
#
_cell.length_a   1.000
_cell.length_b   1.000
_cell.length_c   1.000
_cell.angle_alpha   90.00
_cell.angle_beta   90.00
_cell.angle_gamma   90.00
#
_symmetry.space_group_name_H-M   'P 1'
#
loop_
_entity.id
_entity.type
_entity.pdbx_description
1 polymer ?
#
loop_
_entity_poly.entity_id
_entity_poly.type
_entity_poly.pdbx_seq_one_letter_code
_entity_poly.pdbx_strand_id
1 'polypeptide(L)'
;MEAVARAGNFDILRGAAHSRAWIMGRNYCRSRHSIDSCEDNLHSLWYYQCAKHVSHESLEQDRLVLDIVRTRGRGPLTRKAGVGIDIARTLDGTVWNDMPFLATDMIECWIHDYASMDSKQRLNSASFLAKLASTRIANDRLCQIALVIFRNTFETERHLGSSDKPDDEEPRRSNHGLTIASLLPSACAWIREAGHNIILLSDVSWNECSHSNTGRGGWDFVQSELGQQVPNGFNPWRWLYWLKRLHQIADEASKADEKVLAEQAAKAIEIMLGNVKERDSQILRVFETAGDSVTQDKDFLDLKREW
;
A
#
# COMPACT_ATOMS: atom_id res chain seq x y z
N MET A 1 -15.64 -17.31 -2.27
CA MET A 1 -14.53 -16.82 -1.40
C MET A 1 -15.01 -15.67 -0.53
N GLU A 2 -15.61 -14.61 -1.08
CA GLU A 2 -16.07 -13.47 -0.27
C GLU A 2 -17.10 -13.84 0.82
N ALA A 3 -18.15 -14.61 0.50
CA ALA A 3 -19.13 -15.07 1.49
C ALA A 3 -18.49 -15.93 2.60
N VAL A 4 -17.43 -16.68 2.28
CA VAL A 4 -16.67 -17.50 3.22
C VAL A 4 -15.84 -16.60 4.16
N ALA A 5 -15.26 -15.51 3.63
CA ALA A 5 -14.55 -14.51 4.43
C ALA A 5 -15.48 -13.76 5.38
N ARG A 6 -16.67 -13.34 4.91
CA ARG A 6 -17.71 -12.73 5.76
C ARG A 6 -18.19 -13.66 6.87
N ALA A 7 -18.25 -14.97 6.60
CA ALA A 7 -18.59 -15.98 7.59
C ALA A 7 -17.42 -16.36 8.53
N GLY A 8 -16.24 -15.73 8.39
CA GLY A 8 -15.06 -16.02 9.21
C GLY A 8 -14.46 -17.41 8.99
N ASN A 9 -14.78 -18.09 7.89
CA ASN A 9 -14.35 -19.46 7.65
C ASN A 9 -13.00 -19.51 6.92
N PHE A 10 -11.96 -19.05 7.63
CA PHE A 10 -10.63 -18.82 7.06
C PHE A 10 -9.92 -20.10 6.62
N ASP A 11 -10.21 -21.24 7.25
CA ASP A 11 -9.60 -22.53 6.86
C ASP A 11 -10.01 -22.95 5.44
N ILE A 12 -11.26 -22.70 5.04
CA ILE A 12 -11.71 -22.95 3.66
C ILE A 12 -10.98 -22.02 2.69
N LEU A 13 -10.79 -20.74 3.03
CA LEU A 13 -10.08 -19.79 2.18
C LEU A 13 -8.63 -20.22 1.94
N ARG A 14 -7.95 -20.59 3.02
CA ARG A 14 -6.56 -21.04 2.99
C ARG A 14 -6.43 -22.37 2.24
N GLY A 15 -7.33 -23.31 2.50
CA GLY A 15 -7.41 -24.58 1.76
C GLY A 15 -7.61 -24.39 0.26
N ALA A 16 -8.45 -23.43 -0.15
CA ALA A 16 -8.69 -23.13 -1.56
C ALA A 16 -7.43 -22.59 -2.27
N ALA A 17 -6.73 -21.61 -1.67
CA ALA A 17 -5.50 -21.08 -2.28
C ALA A 17 -4.37 -22.12 -2.30
N HIS A 18 -4.23 -22.90 -1.21
CA HIS A 18 -3.28 -24.01 -1.18
C HIS A 18 -3.57 -25.02 -2.30
N SER A 19 -4.85 -25.36 -2.52
CA SER A 19 -5.28 -26.27 -3.58
C SER A 19 -4.96 -25.71 -4.97
N ARG A 20 -5.19 -24.42 -5.22
CA ARG A 20 -4.84 -23.76 -6.49
C ARG A 20 -3.33 -23.79 -6.75
N ALA A 21 -2.52 -23.43 -5.76
CA ALA A 21 -1.07 -23.48 -5.89
C ALA A 21 -0.56 -24.92 -6.13
N TRP A 22 -1.21 -25.92 -5.52
CA TRP A 22 -0.92 -27.34 -5.78
C TRP A 22 -1.31 -27.78 -7.20
N ILE A 23 -2.49 -27.39 -7.68
CA ILE A 23 -2.96 -27.67 -9.05
C ILE A 23 -1.98 -27.10 -10.07
N MET A 24 -1.51 -25.88 -9.87
CA MET A 24 -0.50 -25.26 -10.73
C MET A 24 0.80 -26.07 -10.78
N GLY A 25 1.33 -26.46 -9.62
CA GLY A 25 2.53 -27.30 -9.55
C GLY A 25 2.32 -28.64 -10.27
N ARG A 26 1.14 -29.25 -10.12
CA ARG A 26 0.81 -30.49 -10.83
C ARG A 26 0.76 -30.29 -12.35
N ASN A 27 0.07 -29.26 -12.82
CA ASN A 27 -0.11 -29.00 -14.25
C ASN A 27 1.22 -28.69 -14.95
N TYR A 28 2.02 -27.80 -14.36
CA TYR A 28 3.31 -27.40 -14.93
C TYR A 28 4.34 -28.54 -14.84
N CYS A 29 4.51 -29.16 -13.66
CA CYS A 29 5.58 -30.12 -13.42
C CYS A 29 5.25 -31.54 -13.95
N ARG A 30 4.00 -32.01 -13.85
CA ARG A 30 3.62 -33.39 -14.21
C ARG A 30 2.93 -33.48 -15.56
N SER A 31 1.92 -32.63 -15.81
CA SER A 31 1.15 -32.66 -17.05
C SER A 31 1.87 -31.98 -18.22
N ARG A 32 3.01 -31.31 -17.96
CA ARG A 32 3.83 -30.59 -18.94
C ARG A 32 3.07 -29.52 -19.71
N HIS A 33 2.01 -28.97 -19.13
CA HIS A 33 1.29 -27.86 -19.74
C HIS A 33 2.16 -26.59 -19.76
N SER A 34 1.85 -25.66 -20.67
CA SER A 34 2.42 -24.30 -20.59
C SER A 34 1.95 -23.61 -19.32
N ILE A 35 2.77 -22.71 -18.79
CA ILE A 35 2.38 -21.88 -17.66
C ILE A 35 1.21 -20.95 -18.00
N ASP A 36 1.09 -20.53 -19.26
CA ASP A 36 -0.01 -19.68 -19.75
C ASP A 36 -1.38 -20.35 -19.52
N SER A 37 -1.46 -21.68 -19.61
CA SER A 37 -2.70 -22.43 -19.32
C SER A 37 -3.12 -22.39 -17.85
N CYS A 38 -2.27 -21.86 -16.96
CA CYS A 38 -2.51 -21.74 -15.53
C CYS A 38 -2.68 -20.28 -15.07
N GLU A 39 -2.75 -19.33 -16.00
CA GLU A 39 -2.87 -17.89 -15.69
C GLU A 39 -4.11 -17.57 -14.83
N ASP A 40 -5.28 -18.12 -15.16
CA ASP A 40 -6.50 -17.98 -14.35
C ASP A 40 -6.31 -18.45 -12.88
N ASN A 41 -5.49 -19.49 -12.69
CA ASN A 41 -5.17 -19.95 -11.35
C ASN A 41 -4.26 -18.96 -10.61
N LEU A 42 -3.34 -18.27 -11.31
CA LEU A 42 -2.49 -17.23 -10.72
C LEU A 42 -3.33 -16.05 -10.23
N HIS A 43 -4.18 -15.48 -11.08
CA HIS A 43 -5.05 -14.36 -10.71
C HIS A 43 -5.98 -14.68 -9.53
N SER A 44 -6.47 -15.92 -9.45
CA SER A 44 -7.40 -16.34 -8.40
C SER A 44 -6.75 -16.74 -7.08
N LEU A 45 -5.42 -16.66 -6.95
CA LEU A 45 -4.73 -16.96 -5.69
C LEU A 45 -4.91 -15.87 -4.65
N TRP A 46 -5.19 -14.64 -5.07
CA TRP A 46 -5.01 -13.51 -4.19
C TRP A 46 -6.24 -13.20 -3.33
N TYR A 47 -6.01 -13.00 -2.03
CA TYR A 47 -7.08 -12.85 -1.03
C TYR A 47 -7.74 -11.47 -0.97
N TYR A 48 -7.53 -10.59 -1.96
CA TYR A 48 -7.95 -9.18 -1.88
C TYR A 48 -9.41 -9.00 -1.47
N GLN A 49 -10.33 -9.67 -2.19
CA GLN A 49 -11.78 -9.57 -1.92
C GLN A 49 -12.17 -10.15 -0.56
N CYS A 50 -11.31 -10.97 0.05
CA CYS A 50 -11.50 -11.48 1.40
C CYS A 50 -10.95 -10.50 2.45
N ALA A 51 -9.82 -9.84 2.16
CA ALA A 51 -9.10 -8.98 3.10
C ALA A 51 -9.96 -7.83 3.64
N LYS A 52 -10.87 -7.27 2.83
CA LYS A 52 -11.80 -6.21 3.27
C LYS A 52 -12.71 -6.63 4.42
N HIS A 53 -12.99 -7.93 4.55
CA HIS A 53 -13.86 -8.51 5.59
C HIS A 53 -13.08 -9.04 6.80
N VAL A 54 -11.75 -8.97 6.78
CA VAL A 54 -10.88 -9.44 7.88
C VAL A 54 -10.34 -8.23 8.63
N SER A 55 -10.61 -8.16 9.94
CA SER A 55 -10.15 -7.03 10.77
C SER A 55 -8.63 -6.86 10.65
N HIS A 56 -8.18 -5.62 10.46
CA HIS A 56 -6.77 -5.29 10.40
C HIS A 56 -5.97 -5.62 11.67
N GLU A 57 -6.66 -5.74 12.81
CA GLU A 57 -6.07 -6.11 14.11
C GLU A 57 -6.06 -7.63 14.35
N SER A 58 -6.71 -8.41 13.48
CA SER A 58 -6.81 -9.86 13.66
C SER A 58 -5.55 -10.59 13.22
N LEU A 59 -5.20 -11.64 13.97
CA LEU A 59 -4.11 -12.56 13.61
C LEU A 59 -4.39 -13.29 12.28
N GLU A 60 -5.67 -13.41 11.93
CA GLU A 60 -6.13 -13.99 10.66
C GLU A 60 -5.62 -13.18 9.47
N GLN A 61 -5.60 -11.85 9.55
CA GLN A 61 -5.05 -11.03 8.49
C GLN A 61 -3.54 -11.29 8.29
N ASP A 62 -2.79 -11.40 9.39
CA ASP A 62 -1.34 -11.68 9.33
C ASP A 62 -1.06 -13.08 8.78
N ARG A 63 -1.91 -14.06 9.09
CA ARG A 63 -1.83 -15.41 8.51
C ARG A 63 -2.04 -15.40 7.00
N LEU A 64 -2.97 -14.59 6.48
CA LEU A 64 -3.18 -14.46 5.04
C LEU A 64 -1.95 -13.86 4.34
N VAL A 65 -1.33 -12.83 4.94
CA VAL A 65 -0.07 -12.26 4.44
C VAL A 65 1.04 -13.32 4.44
N LEU A 66 1.20 -14.04 5.55
CA LEU A 66 2.21 -15.08 5.70
C LEU A 66 2.05 -16.22 4.68
N ASP A 67 0.83 -16.60 4.31
CA ASP A 67 0.59 -17.64 3.31
C ASP A 67 1.04 -17.20 1.90
N ILE A 68 0.85 -15.93 1.54
CA ILE A 68 1.37 -15.37 0.28
C ILE A 68 2.91 -15.34 0.32
N VAL A 69 3.50 -14.88 1.42
CA VAL A 69 4.97 -14.87 1.60
C VAL A 69 5.56 -16.28 1.53
N ARG A 70 4.91 -17.26 2.16
CA ARG A 70 5.30 -18.67 2.08
C ARG A 70 5.19 -19.23 0.67
N THR A 71 4.22 -18.77 -0.11
CA THR A 71 4.11 -19.13 -1.52
C THR A 71 5.32 -18.63 -2.30
N ARG A 72 5.75 -17.38 -2.08
CA ARG A 72 7.02 -16.87 -2.63
C ARG A 72 8.24 -17.66 -2.15
N GLY A 73 8.26 -18.00 -0.86
CA GLY A 73 9.32 -18.78 -0.22
C GLY A 73 9.49 -20.20 -0.77
N ARG A 74 8.59 -20.71 -1.62
CA ARG A 74 8.78 -21.97 -2.36
C ARG A 74 9.90 -21.88 -3.40
N GLY A 75 10.31 -20.68 -3.77
CA GLY A 75 11.26 -20.43 -4.84
C GLY A 75 10.66 -20.69 -6.23
N PRO A 76 11.43 -20.44 -7.30
CA PRO A 76 10.96 -20.58 -8.68
C PRO A 76 10.25 -21.91 -8.94
N LEU A 77 9.09 -21.85 -9.60
CA LEU A 77 8.43 -23.08 -10.05
C LEU A 77 9.24 -23.70 -11.18
N THR A 78 9.76 -24.92 -10.96
CA THR A 78 10.67 -25.60 -11.89
C THR A 78 10.18 -26.99 -12.27
N ARG A 79 10.62 -27.48 -13.44
CA ARG A 79 10.44 -28.86 -13.88
C ARG A 79 11.70 -29.39 -14.56
N LYS A 80 11.88 -30.70 -14.55
CA LYS A 80 12.97 -31.34 -15.30
C LYS A 80 12.71 -31.23 -16.80
N ALA A 81 13.71 -30.72 -17.53
CA ALA A 81 13.75 -30.74 -18.99
C ALA A 81 14.67 -31.85 -19.49
N GLY A 82 14.66 -32.14 -20.80
CA GLY A 82 15.53 -33.16 -21.41
C GLY A 82 17.02 -32.92 -21.11
N VAL A 83 17.45 -31.66 -21.14
CA VAL A 83 18.76 -31.21 -20.62
C VAL A 83 18.52 -30.01 -19.72
N GLY A 84 18.67 -30.20 -18.41
CA GLY A 84 18.60 -29.13 -17.41
C GLY A 84 17.21 -28.93 -16.76
N ILE A 85 16.97 -27.69 -16.32
CA ILE A 85 15.78 -27.28 -15.56
C ILE A 85 15.04 -26.24 -16.37
N ASP A 86 13.75 -26.49 -16.61
CA ASP A 86 12.82 -25.51 -17.15
C ASP A 86 12.16 -24.75 -15.99
N ILE A 87 12.07 -23.42 -16.11
CA ILE A 87 11.57 -22.51 -15.07
C ILE A 87 10.31 -21.84 -15.61
N ALA A 88 9.23 -21.89 -14.85
CA ALA A 88 7.97 -21.26 -15.24
C ALA A 88 8.10 -19.74 -15.19
N ARG A 89 7.94 -19.09 -16.35
CA ARG A 89 8.00 -17.65 -16.50
C ARG A 89 6.78 -17.15 -17.23
N THR A 90 6.16 -16.11 -16.72
CA THR A 90 5.18 -15.29 -17.44
C THR A 90 5.88 -14.04 -17.97
N LEU A 91 5.15 -13.18 -18.69
CA LEU A 91 5.66 -11.86 -19.08
C LEU A 91 5.99 -10.98 -17.85
N ASP A 92 5.34 -11.24 -16.72
CA ASP A 92 5.48 -10.49 -15.46
C ASP A 92 6.53 -11.08 -14.50
N GLY A 93 7.22 -12.15 -14.92
CA GLY A 93 8.36 -12.71 -14.19
C GLY A 93 8.24 -14.19 -13.88
N THR A 94 9.13 -14.65 -12.99
CA THR A 94 9.26 -16.04 -12.58
C THR A 94 8.19 -16.40 -11.55
N VAL A 95 7.42 -17.45 -11.83
CA VAL A 95 6.35 -17.91 -10.94
C VAL A 95 6.90 -18.28 -9.57
N TRP A 96 6.19 -17.85 -8.53
CA TRP A 96 6.56 -17.86 -7.11
C TRP A 96 7.70 -16.91 -6.72
N ASN A 97 8.75 -16.74 -7.52
CA ASN A 97 9.84 -15.82 -7.12
C ASN A 97 9.40 -14.34 -7.20
N ASP A 98 8.86 -13.96 -8.36
CA ASP A 98 8.50 -12.58 -8.68
C ASP A 98 7.02 -12.30 -8.40
N MET A 99 6.24 -13.36 -8.13
CA MET A 99 4.80 -13.33 -7.87
C MET A 99 4.05 -12.58 -8.98
N PRO A 100 4.09 -13.08 -10.22
CA PRO A 100 3.49 -12.40 -11.37
C PRO A 100 2.00 -12.13 -11.12
N PHE A 101 1.51 -11.02 -11.68
CA PHE A 101 0.16 -10.49 -11.53
C PHE A 101 -0.24 -10.01 -10.12
N LEU A 102 0.42 -10.43 -9.04
CA LEU A 102 0.05 -10.04 -7.68
C LEU A 102 -0.05 -8.52 -7.52
N ALA A 103 0.98 -7.76 -7.91
CA ALA A 103 0.95 -6.31 -7.78
C ALA A 103 -0.11 -5.67 -8.69
N THR A 104 -0.17 -6.11 -9.95
CA THR A 104 -1.13 -5.62 -10.95
C THR A 104 -2.57 -5.81 -10.48
N ASP A 105 -2.94 -7.04 -10.11
CA ASP A 105 -4.28 -7.39 -9.64
C ASP A 105 -4.69 -6.59 -8.40
N MET A 106 -3.77 -6.43 -7.43
CA MET A 106 -4.04 -5.68 -6.20
C MET A 106 -4.25 -4.19 -6.46
N ILE A 107 -3.44 -3.61 -7.35
CA ILE A 107 -3.55 -2.20 -7.73
C ILE A 107 -4.87 -1.97 -8.46
N GLU A 108 -5.22 -2.84 -9.41
CA GLU A 108 -6.47 -2.74 -10.17
C GLU A 108 -7.69 -2.87 -9.26
N CYS A 109 -7.71 -3.89 -8.39
CA CYS A 109 -8.80 -4.07 -7.43
C CYS A 109 -8.90 -2.89 -6.46
N TRP A 110 -7.77 -2.33 -6.01
CA TRP A 110 -7.79 -1.12 -5.17
C TRP A 110 -8.38 0.07 -5.90
N ILE A 111 -7.89 0.39 -7.10
CA ILE A 111 -8.36 1.54 -7.89
C ILE A 111 -9.86 1.45 -8.19
N HIS A 112 -10.36 0.25 -8.48
CA HIS A 112 -11.77 0.03 -8.80
C HIS A 112 -12.68 0.09 -7.56
N ASP A 113 -12.27 -0.52 -6.44
CA ASP A 113 -13.18 -0.78 -5.32
C ASP A 113 -13.08 0.22 -4.16
N TYR A 114 -11.94 0.90 -3.96
CA TYR A 114 -11.71 1.62 -2.69
C TYR A 114 -12.76 2.73 -2.40
N ALA A 115 -13.27 3.39 -3.43
CA ALA A 115 -14.26 4.44 -3.26
C ALA A 115 -15.62 3.87 -2.81
N SER A 116 -16.00 2.68 -3.29
CA SER A 116 -17.28 2.08 -2.93
C SER A 116 -17.30 1.43 -1.55
N MET A 117 -16.13 1.00 -1.05
CA MET A 117 -15.99 0.41 0.27
C MET A 117 -16.46 1.34 1.40
N ASP A 118 -16.92 0.76 2.51
CA ASP A 118 -17.01 1.51 3.76
C ASP A 118 -15.61 1.80 4.36
N SER A 119 -15.55 2.67 5.36
CA SER A 119 -14.28 3.06 6.01
C SER A 119 -13.55 1.89 6.67
N LYS A 120 -14.28 0.89 7.20
CA LYS A 120 -13.69 -0.28 7.85
C LYS A 120 -13.12 -1.25 6.81
N GLN A 121 -13.85 -1.49 5.72
CA GLN A 121 -13.42 -2.29 4.58
C GLN A 121 -12.18 -1.68 3.92
N ARG A 122 -12.15 -0.35 3.74
CA ARG A 122 -10.96 0.37 3.25
C ARG A 122 -9.77 0.16 4.18
N LEU A 123 -9.94 0.38 5.48
CA LEU A 123 -8.86 0.22 6.46
C LEU A 123 -8.34 -1.22 6.50
N ASN A 124 -9.22 -2.21 6.49
CA ASN A 124 -8.86 -3.62 6.45
C ASN A 124 -8.04 -3.97 5.20
N SER A 125 -8.51 -3.54 4.04
CA SER A 125 -7.84 -3.76 2.76
C SER A 125 -6.48 -3.05 2.69
N ALA A 126 -6.43 -1.78 3.10
CA ALA A 126 -5.21 -0.99 3.14
C ALA A 126 -4.16 -1.61 4.07
N SER A 127 -4.57 -2.05 5.26
CA SER A 127 -3.67 -2.69 6.23
C SER A 127 -3.13 -4.02 5.70
N PHE A 128 -3.98 -4.85 5.11
CA PHE A 128 -3.54 -6.12 4.48
C PHE A 128 -2.50 -5.86 3.39
N LEU A 129 -2.76 -4.89 2.50
CA LEU A 129 -1.86 -4.54 1.41
C LEU A 129 -0.56 -3.91 1.90
N ALA A 130 -0.62 -3.07 2.93
CA ALA A 130 0.55 -2.45 3.54
C ALA A 130 1.44 -3.50 4.23
N LYS A 131 0.85 -4.43 4.99
CA LYS A 131 1.57 -5.57 5.57
C LYS A 131 2.20 -6.46 4.49
N LEU A 132 1.53 -6.66 3.37
CA LEU A 132 2.09 -7.42 2.26
C LEU A 132 3.25 -6.66 1.60
N ALA A 133 3.08 -5.37 1.36
CA ALA A 133 4.11 -4.49 0.80
C ALA A 133 5.34 -4.36 1.70
N SER A 134 5.19 -4.41 3.03
CA SER A 134 6.30 -4.37 3.98
C SER A 134 7.31 -5.51 3.78
N THR A 135 6.84 -6.65 3.25
CA THR A 135 7.68 -7.82 2.92
C THR A 135 8.46 -7.70 1.62
N ARG A 136 8.33 -6.57 0.89
CA ARG A 136 8.93 -6.32 -0.43
C ARG A 136 8.61 -7.39 -1.46
N ILE A 137 7.44 -8.02 -1.32
CA ILE A 137 6.92 -8.95 -2.32
C ILE A 137 6.56 -8.19 -3.60
N ALA A 138 6.77 -8.83 -4.75
CA ALA A 138 6.58 -8.24 -6.07
C ALA A 138 7.42 -6.95 -6.28
N ASN A 139 8.66 -6.93 -5.78
CA ASN A 139 9.66 -5.89 -6.02
C ASN A 139 9.15 -4.46 -5.76
N ASP A 140 8.56 -4.26 -4.58
CA ASP A 140 8.00 -2.98 -4.11
C ASP A 140 6.84 -2.40 -4.95
N ARG A 141 6.41 -3.06 -6.04
CA ARG A 141 5.32 -2.57 -6.91
C ARG A 141 4.00 -2.36 -6.16
N LEU A 142 3.74 -3.11 -5.09
CA LEU A 142 2.56 -2.91 -4.24
C LEU A 142 2.52 -1.51 -3.58
N CYS A 143 3.67 -0.87 -3.35
CA CYS A 143 3.74 0.48 -2.79
C CYS A 143 3.09 1.53 -3.70
N GLN A 144 2.81 1.24 -4.98
CA GLN A 144 2.01 2.14 -5.82
C GLN A 144 0.63 2.43 -5.22
N ILE A 145 0.06 1.50 -4.44
CA ILE A 145 -1.21 1.71 -3.75
C ILE A 145 -1.07 2.81 -2.68
N ALA A 146 0.07 2.88 -1.97
CA ALA A 146 0.35 3.97 -1.04
C ALA A 146 0.36 5.32 -1.74
N LEU A 147 0.93 5.43 -2.95
CA LEU A 147 0.90 6.67 -3.74
C LEU A 147 -0.53 7.09 -4.07
N VAL A 148 -1.40 6.14 -4.43
CA VAL A 148 -2.82 6.43 -4.68
C VAL A 148 -3.51 6.93 -3.42
N ILE A 149 -3.28 6.29 -2.27
CA ILE A 149 -3.89 6.69 -0.99
C ILE A 149 -3.36 8.04 -0.54
N PHE A 150 -2.05 8.24 -0.52
CA PHE A 150 -1.40 9.48 -0.07
C PHE A 150 -1.75 10.65 -0.98
N ARG A 151 -1.81 10.45 -2.30
CA ARG A 151 -2.30 11.49 -3.21
C ARG A 151 -3.72 11.93 -2.88
N ASN A 152 -4.61 10.97 -2.65
CA ASN A 152 -6.00 11.30 -2.34
C ASN A 152 -6.15 11.90 -0.94
N THR A 153 -5.33 11.49 0.03
CA THR A 153 -5.45 11.94 1.42
C THR A 153 -4.73 13.26 1.67
N PHE A 154 -3.54 13.44 1.09
CA PHE A 154 -2.64 14.53 1.43
C PHE A 154 -2.46 15.56 0.31
N GLU A 155 -2.56 15.16 -0.96
CA GLU A 155 -2.19 16.02 -2.10
C GLU A 155 -3.38 16.56 -2.90
N THR A 156 -4.59 16.24 -2.45
CA THR A 156 -5.85 16.71 -3.03
C THR A 156 -6.69 17.33 -1.92
N GLU A 157 -7.15 18.56 -2.15
CA GLU A 157 -8.02 19.27 -1.23
C GLU A 157 -9.28 18.46 -0.94
N ARG A 158 -9.51 18.19 0.35
CA ARG A 158 -10.68 17.46 0.86
C ARG A 158 -11.10 18.05 2.18
N HIS A 159 -12.41 18.03 2.40
CA HIS A 159 -12.97 18.36 3.69
C HIS A 159 -12.58 17.31 4.75
N LEU A 160 -12.39 17.78 5.98
CA LEU A 160 -11.95 16.93 7.09
C LEU A 160 -12.91 15.73 7.31
N GLY A 161 -14.22 15.98 7.24
CA GLY A 161 -15.22 14.97 7.59
C GLY A 161 -15.33 14.79 9.10
N SER A 162 -15.99 13.70 9.52
CA SER A 162 -16.14 13.35 10.94
C SER A 162 -16.01 11.85 11.10
N SER A 163 -15.34 11.39 12.16
CA SER A 163 -15.17 9.97 12.45
C SER A 163 -16.46 9.30 12.93
N ASP A 164 -17.43 10.09 13.41
CA ASP A 164 -18.68 9.57 13.99
C ASP A 164 -19.78 9.36 12.96
N LYS A 165 -19.59 9.84 11.73
CA LYS A 165 -20.58 9.66 10.66
C LYS A 165 -20.51 8.23 10.12
N PRO A 166 -21.64 7.52 10.04
CA PRO A 166 -21.67 6.22 9.39
C PRO A 166 -21.28 6.40 7.92
N ASP A 167 -20.37 5.55 7.48
CA ASP A 167 -19.91 5.48 6.11
C ASP A 167 -20.23 4.08 5.59
N ASP A 168 -21.37 3.93 4.93
CA ASP A 168 -21.84 2.63 4.45
C ASP A 168 -21.19 2.25 3.12
N GLU A 169 -21.19 0.97 2.73
CA GLU A 169 -20.74 0.56 1.40
C GLU A 169 -21.68 1.15 0.33
N GLU A 170 -21.13 1.93 -0.60
CA GLU A 170 -21.90 2.62 -1.64
C GLU A 170 -21.28 2.36 -3.03
N PRO A 171 -21.86 1.46 -3.85
CA PRO A 171 -21.31 1.07 -5.14
C PRO A 171 -21.09 2.20 -6.15
N ARG A 172 -21.81 3.32 -5.98
CA ARG A 172 -21.76 4.48 -6.89
C ARG A 172 -20.95 5.64 -6.33
N ARG A 173 -20.30 5.47 -5.16
CA ARG A 173 -19.52 6.55 -4.55
C ARG A 173 -18.35 6.92 -5.46
N SER A 174 -18.31 8.20 -5.82
CA SER A 174 -17.17 8.78 -6.52
C SER A 174 -16.01 9.03 -5.55
N ASN A 175 -14.78 8.92 -6.03
CA ASN A 175 -13.58 9.30 -5.28
C ASN A 175 -13.70 10.73 -4.70
N HIS A 176 -14.32 11.68 -5.40
CA HIS A 176 -14.50 13.06 -4.91
C HIS A 176 -15.42 13.16 -3.68
N GLY A 177 -16.24 12.15 -3.41
CA GLY A 177 -17.10 12.09 -2.22
C GLY A 177 -16.37 11.67 -0.94
N LEU A 178 -15.12 11.21 -1.03
CA LEU A 178 -14.34 10.78 0.14
C LEU A 178 -13.80 11.96 0.94
N THR A 179 -13.78 11.80 2.26
CA THR A 179 -13.35 12.81 3.24
C THR A 179 -11.96 12.46 3.77
N ILE A 180 -11.30 13.36 4.50
CA ILE A 180 -10.06 13.00 5.21
C ILE A 180 -10.34 11.92 6.25
N ALA A 181 -11.43 12.04 7.02
CA ALA A 181 -11.83 11.06 8.02
C ALA A 181 -11.96 9.63 7.46
N SER A 182 -12.40 9.51 6.20
CA SER A 182 -12.62 8.21 5.55
C SER A 182 -11.37 7.61 4.88
N LEU A 183 -10.31 8.41 4.70
CA LEU A 183 -9.06 8.05 4.03
C LEU A 183 -7.86 7.96 4.99
N LEU A 184 -7.79 8.86 5.97
CA LEU A 184 -6.67 8.98 6.91
C LEU A 184 -6.34 7.67 7.62
N PRO A 185 -7.30 6.87 8.12
CA PRO A 185 -6.97 5.59 8.75
C PRO A 185 -6.19 4.65 7.82
N SER A 186 -6.55 4.63 6.53
CA SER A 186 -5.86 3.81 5.52
C SER A 186 -4.44 4.35 5.27
N ALA A 187 -4.27 5.68 5.18
CA ALA A 187 -2.96 6.28 5.03
C ALA A 187 -2.05 5.98 6.23
N CYS A 188 -2.57 6.12 7.45
CA CYS A 188 -1.84 5.80 8.68
C CYS A 188 -1.45 4.31 8.75
N ALA A 189 -2.29 3.39 8.26
CA ALA A 189 -1.94 1.97 8.17
C ALA A 189 -0.73 1.75 7.24
N TRP A 190 -0.65 2.44 6.10
CA TRP A 190 0.52 2.36 5.21
C TRP A 190 1.79 2.90 5.85
N ILE A 191 1.69 4.03 6.57
CA ILE A 191 2.82 4.61 7.31
C ILE A 191 3.32 3.64 8.39
N ARG A 192 2.39 3.01 9.12
CA ARG A 192 2.73 2.07 10.21
C ARG A 192 3.35 0.77 9.70
N GLU A 193 2.71 0.12 8.74
CA GLU A 193 3.10 -1.23 8.32
C GLU A 193 4.24 -1.21 7.29
N ALA A 194 4.25 -0.23 6.38
CA ALA A 194 5.16 -0.16 5.24
C ALA A 194 6.04 1.10 5.21
N GLY A 195 6.01 1.93 6.26
CA GLY A 195 6.72 3.22 6.31
C GLY A 195 8.21 3.11 6.01
N HIS A 196 8.89 2.08 6.53
CA HIS A 196 10.30 1.84 6.24
C HIS A 196 10.58 1.62 4.74
N ASN A 197 9.72 0.87 4.05
CA ASN A 197 9.86 0.65 2.61
C ASN A 197 9.57 1.94 1.84
N ILE A 198 8.57 2.72 2.26
CA ILE A 198 8.25 4.00 1.62
C ILE A 198 9.43 4.99 1.75
N ILE A 199 10.12 5.02 2.90
CA ILE A 199 11.35 5.83 3.07
C ILE A 199 12.44 5.37 2.11
N LEU A 200 12.73 4.07 2.05
CA LEU A 200 13.72 3.51 1.12
C LEU A 200 13.43 3.88 -0.34
N LEU A 201 12.16 3.81 -0.74
CA LEU A 201 11.71 4.18 -2.09
C LEU A 201 11.83 5.69 -2.32
N SER A 202 11.58 6.49 -1.30
CA SER A 202 11.71 7.96 -1.36
C SER A 202 13.18 8.37 -1.45
N ASP A 203 14.08 7.73 -0.69
CA ASP A 203 15.52 7.99 -0.71
C ASP A 203 16.13 7.84 -2.12
N VAL A 204 15.66 6.84 -2.88
CA VAL A 204 16.14 6.55 -4.25
C VAL A 204 15.27 7.19 -5.34
N SER A 205 14.30 8.03 -4.98
CA SER A 205 13.35 8.65 -5.90
C SER A 205 12.66 7.63 -6.84
N TRP A 206 12.16 6.54 -6.28
CA TRP A 206 11.59 5.42 -7.03
C TRP A 206 10.33 5.82 -7.81
N ASN A 207 10.26 5.43 -9.09
CA ASN A 207 9.16 5.77 -9.99
C ASN A 207 8.88 4.66 -11.02
N GLU A 208 8.81 3.39 -10.60
CA GLU A 208 8.38 2.31 -11.50
C GLU A 208 6.84 2.24 -11.60
N CYS A 209 6.24 3.36 -12.04
CA CYS A 209 4.81 3.51 -12.28
C CYS A 209 4.48 3.61 -13.79
N SER A 210 5.35 3.10 -14.65
CA SER A 210 5.46 3.43 -16.10
C SER A 210 4.22 3.21 -16.98
N HIS A 211 3.17 2.57 -16.46
CA HIS A 211 1.93 2.29 -17.19
C HIS A 211 0.66 2.82 -16.51
N SER A 212 0.80 3.56 -15.41
CA SER A 212 -0.35 4.04 -14.64
C SER A 212 -0.16 5.48 -14.16
N ASN A 213 -1.27 6.21 -14.02
CA ASN A 213 -1.26 7.53 -13.41
C ASN A 213 -1.03 7.49 -11.88
N THR A 214 -0.63 6.35 -11.30
CA THR A 214 -0.45 6.16 -9.84
C THR A 214 0.70 7.01 -9.31
N GLY A 215 1.79 7.11 -10.08
CA GLY A 215 2.98 7.89 -9.72
C GLY A 215 2.77 9.39 -9.71
N ARG A 216 1.76 9.90 -10.42
CA ARG A 216 1.54 11.35 -10.57
C ARG A 216 1.16 12.00 -9.24
N GLY A 217 1.75 13.16 -8.96
CA GLY A 217 1.35 14.05 -7.88
C GLY A 217 -0.11 14.50 -7.96
N GLY A 218 -0.74 14.72 -6.81
CA GLY A 218 -2.01 15.42 -6.68
C GLY A 218 -1.86 16.90 -7.01
N TRP A 219 -2.99 17.56 -7.23
CA TRP A 219 -3.03 18.93 -7.72
C TRP A 219 -2.30 19.90 -6.78
N ASP A 220 -2.60 19.85 -5.48
CA ASP A 220 -2.06 20.82 -4.52
C ASP A 220 -0.57 20.62 -4.29
N PHE A 221 -0.12 19.37 -4.27
CA PHE A 221 1.31 19.06 -4.20
C PHE A 221 2.06 19.65 -5.39
N VAL A 222 1.60 19.39 -6.61
CA VAL A 222 2.28 19.87 -7.83
C VAL A 222 2.36 21.39 -7.90
N GLN A 223 1.37 22.11 -7.33
CA GLN A 223 1.39 23.58 -7.27
C GLN A 223 2.26 24.13 -6.13
N SER A 224 2.53 23.33 -5.09
CA SER A 224 3.32 23.75 -3.93
C SER A 224 4.81 23.92 -4.24
N GLU A 225 5.52 24.69 -3.41
CA GLU A 225 6.99 24.85 -3.48
C GLU A 225 7.72 23.49 -3.47
N LEU A 226 7.22 22.52 -2.70
CA LEU A 226 7.79 21.18 -2.59
C LEU A 226 7.54 20.32 -3.85
N GLY A 227 6.59 20.68 -4.72
CA GLY A 227 6.21 19.90 -5.90
C GLY A 227 6.69 20.46 -7.24
N GLN A 228 7.14 21.72 -7.30
CA GLN A 228 7.38 22.45 -8.56
C GLN A 228 8.50 21.89 -9.45
N GLN A 229 9.36 20.98 -8.98
CA GLN A 229 10.51 20.47 -9.75
C GLN A 229 10.81 18.98 -9.57
N VAL A 230 9.88 18.19 -9.03
CA VAL A 230 10.17 16.81 -8.62
C VAL A 230 9.60 15.74 -9.56
N PRO A 231 10.31 14.61 -9.73
CA PRO A 231 9.82 13.48 -10.50
C PRO A 231 8.58 12.86 -9.85
N ASN A 232 7.76 12.20 -10.67
CA ASN A 232 6.66 11.34 -10.22
C ASN A 232 7.18 10.21 -9.31
N GLY A 233 6.28 9.55 -8.59
CA GLY A 233 6.61 8.43 -7.71
C GLY A 233 6.90 8.85 -6.27
N PHE A 234 7.70 8.04 -5.59
CA PHE A 234 8.22 8.35 -4.26
C PHE A 234 9.44 9.23 -4.40
N ASN A 235 9.53 10.29 -3.62
CA ASN A 235 10.73 11.13 -3.54
C ASN A 235 10.74 11.90 -2.22
N PRO A 236 11.90 12.45 -1.81
CA PRO A 236 12.03 13.07 -0.50
C PRO A 236 11.15 14.30 -0.29
N TRP A 237 10.97 15.12 -1.33
CA TRP A 237 10.15 16.33 -1.25
C TRP A 237 8.66 16.01 -1.08
N ARG A 238 8.18 14.97 -1.76
CA ARG A 238 6.82 14.47 -1.64
C ARG A 238 6.55 13.91 -0.25
N TRP A 239 7.55 13.25 0.35
CA TRP A 239 7.48 12.83 1.75
C TRP A 239 7.37 14.02 2.71
N LEU A 240 8.18 15.06 2.55
CA LEU A 240 8.07 16.29 3.35
C LEU A 240 6.69 16.93 3.20
N TYR A 241 6.13 16.95 1.99
CA TYR A 241 4.79 17.46 1.77
C TYR A 241 3.72 16.65 2.53
N TRP A 242 3.81 15.31 2.52
CA TRP A 242 2.90 14.46 3.30
C TRP A 242 3.00 14.71 4.79
N LEU A 243 4.22 14.84 5.32
CA LEU A 243 4.46 15.16 6.72
C LEU A 243 3.83 16.50 7.11
N LYS A 244 4.06 17.55 6.30
CA LYS A 244 3.45 18.86 6.50
C LYS A 244 1.93 18.78 6.49
N ARG A 245 1.34 18.06 5.53
CA ARG A 245 -0.12 17.92 5.46
C ARG A 245 -0.68 17.15 6.65
N LEU A 246 0.02 16.15 7.18
CA LEU A 246 -0.39 15.46 8.40
C LEU A 246 -0.43 16.39 9.61
N HIS A 247 0.56 17.28 9.79
CA HIS A 247 0.52 18.30 10.84
C HIS A 247 -0.71 19.21 10.70
N GLN A 248 -1.02 19.64 9.48
CA GLN A 248 -2.21 20.46 9.20
C GLN A 248 -3.51 19.71 9.49
N ILE A 249 -3.61 18.43 9.12
CA ILE A 249 -4.77 17.58 9.43
C ILE A 249 -4.93 17.41 10.94
N ALA A 250 -3.83 17.21 11.69
CA ALA A 250 -3.87 17.12 13.15
C ALA A 250 -4.37 18.43 13.79
N ASP A 251 -3.90 19.58 13.30
CA ASP A 251 -4.35 20.91 13.73
C ASP A 251 -5.84 21.15 13.40
N GLU A 252 -6.26 20.81 12.18
CA GLU A 252 -7.66 20.91 11.72
C GLU A 252 -8.59 20.04 12.56
N ALA A 253 -8.21 18.78 12.81
CA ALA A 253 -8.98 17.85 13.63
C ALA A 253 -9.07 18.30 15.08
N SER A 254 -7.98 18.81 15.66
CA SER A 254 -7.97 19.33 17.02
C SER A 254 -8.90 20.54 17.18
N LYS A 255 -8.92 21.44 16.19
CA LYS A 255 -9.83 22.61 16.18
C LYS A 255 -11.29 22.21 16.00
N ALA A 256 -11.55 21.10 15.31
CA ALA A 256 -12.88 20.55 15.09
C ALA A 256 -13.37 19.61 16.21
N ASP A 257 -12.57 19.41 17.27
CA ASP A 257 -12.81 18.42 18.35
C ASP A 257 -12.92 16.95 17.86
N GLU A 258 -12.34 16.65 16.69
CA GLU A 258 -12.25 15.30 16.13
C GLU A 258 -11.04 14.55 16.71
N LYS A 259 -11.11 14.23 18.01
CA LYS A 259 -9.98 13.69 18.79
C LYS A 259 -9.35 12.44 18.19
N VAL A 260 -10.17 11.52 17.67
CA VAL A 260 -9.68 10.27 17.07
C VAL A 260 -8.81 10.55 15.84
N LEU A 261 -9.22 11.49 14.98
CA LEU A 261 -8.45 11.86 13.78
C LEU A 261 -7.17 12.59 14.15
N ALA A 262 -7.23 13.49 15.14
CA ALA A 262 -6.05 14.20 15.64
C ALA A 262 -5.01 13.21 16.20
N GLU A 263 -5.42 12.25 17.02
CA GLU A 263 -4.53 11.22 17.56
C GLU A 263 -3.94 10.31 16.47
N GLN A 264 -4.73 9.94 15.46
CA GLN A 264 -4.25 9.13 14.33
C GLN A 264 -3.20 9.88 13.51
N ALA A 265 -3.42 11.17 13.23
CA ALA A 265 -2.45 12.00 12.52
C ALA A 265 -1.17 12.18 13.35
N ALA A 266 -1.29 12.46 14.65
CA ALA A 266 -0.15 12.61 15.56
C ALA A 266 0.74 11.34 15.61
N LYS A 267 0.12 10.16 15.75
CA LYS A 267 0.87 8.88 15.74
C LYS A 267 1.57 8.64 14.40
N ALA A 268 0.93 8.99 13.28
CA ALA A 268 1.56 8.87 11.96
C ALA A 268 2.76 9.81 11.80
N ILE A 269 2.66 11.04 12.30
CA ILE A 269 3.77 12.01 12.35
C ILE A 269 4.94 11.45 13.16
N GLU A 270 4.69 10.94 14.37
CA GLU A 270 5.72 10.35 15.21
C GLU A 270 6.46 9.20 14.51
N ILE A 271 5.73 8.30 13.84
CA ILE A 271 6.31 7.19 13.08
C ILE A 271 7.15 7.71 11.90
N MET A 272 6.64 8.68 11.14
CA MET A 272 7.37 9.25 10.00
C MET A 272 8.67 9.93 10.45
N LEU A 273 8.62 10.72 11.52
CA LEU A 273 9.79 11.41 12.08
C LEU A 273 10.81 10.41 12.64
N GLY A 274 10.36 9.45 13.44
CA GLY A 274 11.21 8.42 14.04
C GLY A 274 11.98 7.63 12.99
N ASN A 275 11.28 7.13 11.98
CA ASN A 275 11.88 6.31 10.93
C ASN A 275 12.86 7.09 10.04
N VAL A 276 12.61 8.38 9.77
CA VAL A 276 13.53 9.22 8.98
C VAL A 276 14.83 9.47 9.75
N LYS A 277 14.72 9.77 11.05
CA LYS A 277 15.87 10.06 11.92
C LYS A 277 16.71 8.83 12.20
N GLU A 278 16.08 7.72 12.59
CA GLU A 278 16.77 6.45 12.89
C GLU A 278 17.65 5.99 11.72
N ARG A 279 17.25 6.31 10.50
CA ARG A 279 17.90 5.84 9.27
C ARG A 279 18.93 6.79 8.69
N ASP A 280 19.10 8.01 9.20
CA ASP A 280 19.83 9.08 8.50
C ASP A 280 19.40 9.19 7.02
N SER A 281 18.08 9.24 6.80
CA SER A 281 17.48 9.17 5.46
C SER A 281 17.87 10.38 4.59
N GLN A 282 17.90 10.17 3.27
CA GLN A 282 18.10 11.25 2.30
C GLN A 282 17.03 12.35 2.43
N ILE A 283 15.86 12.03 2.97
CA ILE A 283 14.81 12.99 3.34
C ILE A 283 15.33 14.05 4.31
N LEU A 284 16.09 13.65 5.33
CA LEU A 284 16.66 14.58 6.30
C LEU A 284 17.66 15.53 5.63
N ARG A 285 18.53 14.99 4.76
CA ARG A 285 19.52 15.78 4.01
C ARG A 285 18.86 16.75 3.04
N VAL A 286 17.79 16.34 2.38
CA VAL A 286 16.98 17.22 1.52
C VAL A 286 16.34 18.33 2.33
N PHE A 287 15.83 18.02 3.53
CA PHE A 287 15.31 19.04 4.44
C PHE A 287 16.39 20.01 4.90
N GLU A 288 17.55 19.53 5.36
CA GLU A 288 18.65 20.37 5.87
C GLU A 288 19.25 21.30 4.81
N THR A 289 19.28 20.84 3.55
CA THR A 289 19.75 21.62 2.42
C THR A 289 18.65 22.44 1.76
N ALA A 290 17.40 22.32 2.22
CA ALA A 290 16.31 23.16 1.75
C ALA A 290 16.53 24.61 2.20
N GLY A 291 15.99 25.56 1.42
CA GLY A 291 16.08 26.98 1.76
C GLY A 291 15.40 27.30 3.09
N ASP A 292 15.64 28.51 3.59
CA ASP A 292 15.05 29.02 4.84
C ASP A 292 13.52 28.90 4.89
N SER A 293 12.85 29.01 3.74
CA SER A 293 11.38 28.85 3.61
C SER A 293 10.89 27.50 4.13
N VAL A 294 11.62 26.43 3.85
CA VAL A 294 11.27 25.06 4.26
C VAL A 294 11.81 24.76 5.66
N THR A 295 13.05 25.14 5.95
CA THR A 295 13.65 24.79 7.24
C THR A 295 13.02 25.55 8.41
N GLN A 296 12.52 26.77 8.20
CA GLN A 296 11.87 27.56 9.25
C GLN A 296 10.36 27.27 9.40
N ASP A 297 9.79 26.40 8.56
CA ASP A 297 8.40 26.01 8.68
C ASP A 297 8.14 25.31 10.03
N LYS A 298 7.07 25.75 10.71
CA LYS A 298 6.66 25.21 12.02
C LYS A 298 6.41 23.70 11.95
N ASP A 299 5.90 23.21 10.83
CA ASP A 299 5.50 21.81 10.63
C ASP A 299 6.71 20.89 10.44
N PHE A 300 7.93 21.45 10.31
CA PHE A 300 9.18 20.70 10.18
C PHE A 300 10.16 20.91 11.33
N LEU A 301 9.80 21.68 12.36
CA LEU A 301 10.70 21.95 13.49
C LEU A 301 11.15 20.67 14.20
N ASP A 302 10.30 19.65 14.24
CA ASP A 302 10.64 18.38 14.87
C ASP A 302 11.68 17.58 14.07
N LEU A 303 11.91 17.86 12.79
CA LEU A 303 13.04 17.28 12.04
C LEU A 303 14.39 17.84 12.50
N LYS A 304 14.45 19.10 12.97
CA LYS A 304 15.68 19.76 13.43
C LYS A 304 16.19 19.28 14.79
N ARG A 305 15.33 18.67 15.61
CA ARG A 305 15.69 18.25 16.97
C ARG A 305 16.65 17.07 16.91
N GLU A 306 17.94 17.32 17.19
CA GLU A 306 18.90 16.30 17.62
C GLU A 306 18.44 15.76 18.99
N TRP A 307 18.43 14.44 19.16
CA TRP A 307 18.14 13.76 20.43
C TRP A 307 19.43 13.31 21.08
#